data_AF-A0A1H0C0A4-F1
#
_entry.id   AF-A0A1H0C0A4-F1
#
_cell.length_a   1.000
_cell.length_b   1.000
_cell.length_c   1.000
_cell.angle_alpha   90.00
_cell.angle_beta   90.00
_cell.angle_gamma   90.00
#
_symmetry.space_group_name_H-M   'P 1'
#
loop_
_entity.id
_entity.type
_entity.pdbx_description
1 polymer ?
#
loop_
_entity_poly.entity_id
_entity_poly.type
_entity_poly.pdbx_seq_one_letter_code
_entity_poly.pdbx_strand_id
1 'polypeptide(L)'
;MLGKVTVLLFLKHVRNKLSKYNINLVHFIQGRIRLQSDTWIVNKDLIHMIVKLMNRELFIYQVKFTRETGSLLITYDTAYLTTLDEMDSWFSILDEVYKKQYGSRKEG
;
A
#
# COMPACT_ATOMS: atom_id res chain seq x y z
N MET A 1 -10.83 13.96 14.61
CA MET A 1 -11.19 13.63 13.21
C MET A 1 -10.28 14.40 12.28
N LEU A 2 -9.70 13.74 11.26
CA LEU A 2 -8.93 14.43 10.23
C LEU A 2 -9.86 15.31 9.37
N GLY A 3 -9.44 16.53 9.08
CA GLY A 3 -10.19 17.43 8.20
C GLY A 3 -10.25 16.90 6.76
N LYS A 4 -11.36 17.13 6.06
CA LYS A 4 -11.56 16.68 4.67
C LYS A 4 -10.40 17.12 3.74
N VAL A 5 -9.92 18.35 3.89
CA VAL A 5 -8.80 18.89 3.09
C VAL A 5 -7.50 18.12 3.37
N THR A 6 -7.19 17.84 4.63
CA THR A 6 -6.00 17.08 5.03
C THR A 6 -6.01 15.67 4.44
N VAL A 7 -7.17 15.00 4.48
CA VAL A 7 -7.35 13.68 3.85
C VAL A 7 -7.14 13.76 2.34
N LEU A 8 -7.68 14.77 1.66
CA LEU A 8 -7.48 14.93 0.21
C LEU A 8 -6.01 15.14 -0.17
N LEU A 9 -5.28 15.97 0.59
CA LEU A 9 -3.84 16.19 0.37
C LEU A 9 -3.04 14.91 0.59
N PHE A 10 -3.37 14.16 1.64
CA PHE A 10 -2.77 12.86 1.90
C PHE A 10 -3.03 11.86 0.78
N LEU A 11 -4.27 11.72 0.31
CA LEU A 11 -4.61 10.83 -0.80
C LEU A 11 -3.88 11.22 -2.08
N LYS A 12 -3.70 12.52 -2.33
CA LYS A 12 -2.88 13.01 -3.46
C LYS A 12 -1.42 12.62 -3.29
N HIS A 13 -0.86 12.79 -2.10
CA HIS A 13 0.51 12.36 -1.78
C HIS A 13 0.71 10.86 -2.02
N VAL A 14 -0.16 10.02 -1.46
CA VAL A 14 -0.12 8.55 -1.61
C VAL A 14 -0.24 8.15 -3.08
N ARG A 15 -1.17 8.72 -3.83
CA ARG A 15 -1.32 8.42 -5.27
C ARG A 15 -0.05 8.72 -6.05
N ASN A 16 0.58 9.87 -5.79
CA ASN A 16 1.85 10.22 -6.44
C ASN A 16 2.99 9.27 -6.07
N LYS A 17 3.04 8.80 -4.81
CA LYS A 17 4.03 7.83 -4.34
C LYS A 17 3.83 6.45 -4.98
N LEU A 18 2.60 6.06 -5.25
CA LEU A 18 2.26 4.73 -5.79
C LEU A 18 2.27 4.68 -7.33
N SER A 19 2.02 5.81 -8.01
CA SER A 19 1.91 5.86 -9.47
C SER A 19 3.21 5.46 -10.18
N LYS A 20 4.39 5.77 -9.60
CA LYS A 20 5.69 5.33 -10.12
C LYS A 20 5.86 3.81 -10.21
N TYR A 21 5.02 3.04 -9.53
CA TYR A 21 5.02 1.58 -9.51
C TYR A 21 3.82 0.97 -10.26
N ASN A 22 3.05 1.78 -10.98
CA ASN A 22 1.77 1.38 -11.58
C ASN A 22 0.83 0.72 -10.54
N ILE A 23 0.79 1.29 -9.33
CA ILE A 23 -0.14 0.90 -8.27
C ILE A 23 -1.23 1.96 -8.17
N ASN A 24 -2.48 1.54 -8.31
CA ASN A 24 -3.65 2.39 -8.23
C ASN A 24 -4.29 2.29 -6.84
N LEU A 25 -4.55 3.45 -6.22
CA LEU A 25 -5.41 3.56 -5.04
C LEU A 25 -6.88 3.61 -5.48
N VAL A 26 -7.54 2.45 -5.49
CA VAL A 26 -8.91 2.26 -6.01
C VAL A 26 -9.94 2.82 -5.02
N HIS A 27 -9.81 2.44 -3.74
CA HIS A 27 -10.70 2.93 -2.69
C HIS A 27 -9.93 3.26 -1.42
N PHE A 28 -10.34 4.35 -0.78
CA PHE A 28 -9.95 4.70 0.57
C PHE A 28 -11.22 4.97 1.37
N ILE A 29 -11.60 4.00 2.20
CA ILE A 29 -12.71 4.11 3.14
C ILE A 29 -12.11 3.90 4.52
N GLN A 30 -12.67 4.53 5.54
CA GLN A 30 -12.18 4.33 6.90
C GLN A 30 -12.18 2.83 7.25
N GLY A 31 -11.01 2.31 7.64
CA GLY A 31 -10.78 0.91 7.97
C GLY A 31 -10.46 0.00 6.78
N ARG A 32 -10.55 0.51 5.54
CA ARG A 32 -10.35 -0.28 4.31
C ARG A 32 -9.66 0.51 3.20
N ILE A 33 -8.49 0.04 2.79
CA ILE A 33 -7.77 0.53 1.62
C ILE A 33 -7.76 -0.56 0.55
N ARG A 34 -8.12 -0.20 -0.68
CA ARG A 34 -8.00 -1.08 -1.84
C ARG A 34 -6.97 -0.52 -2.80
N LEU A 35 -5.93 -1.31 -3.04
CA LEU A 35 -4.92 -1.07 -4.06
C LEU A 35 -5.08 -2.05 -5.21
N GLN A 36 -4.56 -1.68 -6.37
CA GLN A 36 -4.54 -2.55 -7.55
C GLN A 36 -3.25 -2.37 -8.35
N SER A 37 -2.68 -3.46 -8.85
CA SER A 37 -1.60 -3.43 -9.83
C SER A 37 -1.59 -4.71 -10.67
N ASP A 38 -1.45 -4.55 -11.99
CA ASP A 38 -1.29 -5.68 -12.91
C ASP A 38 0.03 -6.43 -12.66
N THR A 39 1.04 -5.72 -12.13
CA THR A 39 2.33 -6.30 -11.74
C THR A 39 2.15 -7.43 -10.72
N TRP A 40 1.17 -7.31 -9.82
CA TRP A 40 0.93 -8.31 -8.78
C TRP A 40 0.27 -9.58 -9.31
N ILE A 41 -0.40 -9.52 -10.46
CA ILE A 41 -1.01 -10.68 -11.13
C ILE A 41 0.10 -11.63 -11.64
N VAL A 42 1.17 -11.04 -12.17
CA VAL A 42 2.30 -11.75 -12.79
C VAL A 42 3.41 -12.07 -11.79
N ASN A 43 3.76 -11.15 -10.90
CA ASN A 43 4.87 -11.29 -9.97
C ASN A 43 4.38 -11.72 -8.57
N LYS A 44 4.21 -13.04 -8.42
CA LYS A 44 3.73 -13.66 -7.16
C LYS A 44 4.64 -13.40 -5.97
N ASP A 45 5.96 -13.42 -6.17
CA ASP A 45 6.92 -13.27 -5.08
C ASP A 45 6.90 -11.85 -4.51
N LEU A 46 6.78 -10.86 -5.39
CA LEU A 46 6.61 -9.46 -5.00
C LEU A 46 5.38 -9.28 -4.11
N ILE A 47 4.21 -9.75 -4.57
CA ILE A 47 2.97 -9.56 -3.81
C ILE A 47 2.94 -10.38 -2.52
N HIS A 48 3.51 -11.59 -2.50
CA HIS A 48 3.67 -12.37 -1.27
C HIS A 48 4.55 -11.65 -0.24
N MET A 49 5.65 -11.02 -0.69
CA MET A 49 6.50 -10.24 0.20
C MET A 49 5.76 -9.01 0.76
N ILE A 50 5.01 -8.29 -0.08
CA ILE A 50 4.17 -7.16 0.36
C ILE A 50 3.16 -7.62 1.41
N VAL A 51 2.36 -8.66 1.11
CA VAL A 51 1.35 -9.20 2.03
C VAL A 51 1.99 -9.63 3.34
N LYS A 52 3.14 -10.30 3.30
CA LYS A 52 3.85 -10.76 4.50
C LYS A 52 4.33 -9.61 5.36
N LEU A 53 4.90 -8.56 4.77
CA LEU A 53 5.39 -7.40 5.52
C LEU A 53 4.23 -6.59 6.11
N MET A 54 3.19 -6.31 5.33
CA MET A 54 2.06 -5.52 5.81
C MET A 54 1.25 -6.23 6.89
N ASN A 55 1.10 -7.56 6.86
CA ASN A 55 0.44 -8.29 7.95
C ASN A 55 1.23 -8.30 9.28
N ARG A 56 2.45 -7.74 9.32
CA ARG A 56 3.22 -7.56 10.57
C ARG A 56 2.97 -6.20 11.23
N GLU A 57 2.32 -5.28 10.52
CA GLU A 57 2.02 -3.95 11.03
C GLU A 57 0.95 -4.02 12.12
N LEU A 58 1.20 -3.36 13.25
CA LEU A 58 0.41 -3.49 14.48
C LEU A 58 -1.09 -3.19 14.28
N PHE A 59 -1.41 -2.22 13.42
CA PHE A 59 -2.78 -1.75 13.21
C PHE A 59 -3.44 -2.33 11.95
N ILE A 60 -2.75 -3.22 11.23
CA ILE A 60 -3.31 -3.92 10.09
C ILE A 60 -3.88 -5.26 10.54
N TYR A 61 -5.20 -5.40 10.47
CA TYR A 61 -5.89 -6.64 10.82
C TYR A 61 -5.71 -7.72 9.77
N GLN A 62 -5.75 -7.32 8.50
CA GLN A 62 -5.70 -8.27 7.41
C GLN A 62 -5.24 -7.60 6.13
N VAL A 63 -4.34 -8.27 5.41
CA VAL A 63 -4.04 -7.98 4.01
C VAL A 63 -4.39 -9.16 3.14
N LYS A 64 -5.35 -8.97 2.22
CA LYS A 64 -5.84 -10.00 1.30
C LYS A 64 -5.56 -9.63 -0.14
N PHE A 65 -4.86 -10.52 -0.85
CA PHE A 65 -4.63 -10.41 -2.29
C PHE A 65 -5.68 -11.21 -3.08
N THR A 66 -6.18 -10.63 -4.17
CA THR A 66 -7.07 -11.27 -5.15
C THR A 66 -6.37 -11.26 -6.50
N ARG A 67 -5.98 -12.44 -6.97
CA ARG A 67 -5.08 -12.59 -8.13
C ARG A 67 -5.75 -12.19 -9.43
N GLU A 68 -7.03 -12.50 -9.57
CA GLU A 68 -7.82 -12.31 -10.78
C GLU A 68 -7.88 -10.83 -11.19
N THR A 69 -7.88 -9.93 -10.20
CA THR A 69 -8.03 -8.49 -10.41
C THR A 69 -6.78 -7.70 -9.99
N GLY A 70 -5.69 -8.38 -9.62
CA GLY A 70 -4.48 -7.74 -9.11
C GLY A 70 -4.76 -6.84 -7.89
N SER A 71 -5.77 -7.17 -7.08
CA SER A 71 -6.24 -6.30 -6.00
C SER A 71 -5.65 -6.69 -4.65
N LEU A 72 -5.21 -5.70 -3.88
CA LEU A 72 -4.77 -5.84 -2.49
C LEU A 72 -5.74 -5.07 -1.59
N LEU A 73 -6.45 -5.80 -0.72
CA LEU A 73 -7.34 -5.23 0.28
C LEU A 73 -6.61 -5.21 1.63
N ILE A 74 -6.47 -4.01 2.20
CA ILE A 74 -5.88 -3.78 3.52
C ILE A 74 -7.00 -3.36 4.46
N THR A 75 -7.23 -4.14 5.51
CA THR A 75 -8.18 -3.85 6.58
C THR A 75 -7.40 -3.47 7.82
N TYR A 76 -7.74 -2.34 8.44
CA TYR A 76 -6.97 -1.77 9.55
C TYR A 76 -7.86 -1.21 10.64
N ASP A 77 -7.31 -1.05 11.84
CA ASP A 77 -8.05 -0.49 12.97
C ASP A 77 -8.18 1.03 12.87
N THR A 78 -9.42 1.51 12.85
CA THR A 78 -9.74 2.93 12.78
C THR A 78 -9.71 3.63 14.14
N ALA A 79 -9.78 2.87 15.23
CA ALA A 79 -9.77 3.40 16.60
C ALA A 79 -8.37 3.81 17.04
N TYR A 80 -7.33 3.14 16.55
CA TYR A 80 -5.92 3.38 16.94
C TYR A 80 -5.08 4.06 15.88
N LEU A 81 -5.63 4.29 14.68
CA LEU A 81 -4.94 5.08 13.68
C LEU A 81 -5.02 6.56 14.06
N THR A 82 -3.94 7.07 14.65
CA THR A 82 -3.90 8.40 15.25
C THR A 82 -3.41 9.45 14.26
N THR A 83 -2.60 9.05 13.27
CA THR A 83 -1.98 9.98 12.32
C THR A 83 -1.93 9.48 10.88
N LEU A 84 -1.79 10.42 9.94
CA LEU A 84 -1.54 10.12 8.54
C LEU A 84 -0.11 9.59 8.30
N ASP A 85 0.82 9.87 9.21
CA ASP A 85 2.20 9.41 9.12
C ASP A 85 2.31 7.90 9.36
N GLU A 86 1.51 7.38 10.30
CA GLU A 86 1.36 5.93 10.50
C GLU A 86 0.88 5.25 9.20
N MET A 87 -0.10 5.83 8.51
CA MET A 87 -0.54 5.30 7.22
C MET A 87 0.51 5.45 6.12
N ASP A 88 1.24 6.56 6.08
CA ASP A 88 2.28 6.75 5.08
C ASP A 88 3.39 5.69 5.20
N SER A 89 3.68 5.25 6.42
CA SER A 89 4.64 4.17 6.69
C SER A 89 4.26 2.86 5.97
N TRP A 90 2.96 2.53 5.89
CA TRP A 90 2.49 1.35 5.15
C TRP A 90 2.74 1.46 3.65
N PHE A 91 2.61 2.67 3.09
CA PHE A 91 2.94 2.93 1.69
C PHE A 91 4.45 2.98 1.46
N SER A 92 5.26 3.23 2.50
CA SER A 92 6.72 3.08 2.45
C SER A 92 7.17 1.62 2.35
N ILE A 93 6.43 0.67 2.94
CA ILE A 93 6.70 -0.77 2.75
C ILE A 93 6.65 -1.14 1.27
N LEU A 94 5.65 -0.63 0.53
CA LEU A 94 5.55 -0.84 -0.92
C LEU A 94 6.77 -0.25 -1.64
N ASP A 95 7.17 0.97 -1.26
CA ASP A 95 8.34 1.64 -1.83
C ASP A 95 9.64 0.83 -1.65
N GLU A 96 9.88 0.34 -0.43
CA GLU A 96 11.06 -0.45 -0.10
C GLU A 96 11.09 -1.78 -0.85
N VAL A 97 9.96 -2.48 -0.90
CA VAL A 97 9.84 -3.75 -1.63
C VAL A 97 10.11 -3.56 -3.11
N TYR A 98 9.55 -2.51 -3.73
CA TYR A 98 9.81 -2.22 -5.14
C TYR A 98 11.25 -1.78 -5.40
N LYS A 99 11.84 -0.95 -4.52
CA LYS A 99 13.26 -0.59 -4.61
C LYS A 99 14.17 -1.80 -4.48
N LYS A 100 13.88 -2.74 -3.59
CA LYS A 100 14.65 -3.98 -3.46
C LYS A 100 14.51 -4.87 -4.70
N GLN A 101 13.31 -4.97 -5.25
CA GLN A 101 13.05 -5.82 -6.42
C GLN A 101 13.63 -5.26 -7.72
N TYR A 102 13.56 -3.94 -7.92
CA TYR A 102 13.85 -3.29 -9.21
C TYR A 102 15.00 -2.28 -9.15
N GLY A 103 15.46 -1.88 -7.97
CA GLY A 103 16.52 -0.88 -7.77
C GLY A 103 17.95 -1.44 -7.80
N SER A 104 18.14 -2.75 -7.70
CA SER A 104 19.47 -3.40 -7.77
C SER A 104 19.95 -3.65 -9.22
N ARG A 105 19.87 -2.63 -10.08
CA ARG A 105 20.70 -2.54 -11.29
C ARG A 105 21.58 -1.29 -11.22
N LYS A 106 22.63 -1.39 -10.41
CA LYS A 106 23.90 -0.68 -10.62
C LYS A 106 25.02 -1.70 -10.43
N GLU A 107 25.19 -2.55 -11.44
CA GLU A 107 26.49 -3.14 -11.73
C GLU A 107 26.94 -2.53 -13.05
N GLY A 108 28.09 -1.87 -12.99
CA GLY A 108 28.78 -1.14 -14.04
C GLY A 108 30.04 -0.59 -13.43
#